data_AF-A0A3S3FHN5-F1
#
_entry.id   AF-A0A3S3FHN5-F1
#
_cell.length_a   1.000
_cell.length_b   1.000
_cell.length_c   1.000
_cell.angle_alpha   90.00
_cell.angle_beta   90.00
_cell.angle_gamma   90.00
#
_symmetry.space_group_name_H-M   'P 1'
#
loop_
_entity.id
_entity.type
_entity.pdbx_description
1 polymer ?
#
loop_
_entity_poly.entity_id
_entity_poly.type
_entity_poly.pdbx_seq_one_letter_code
_entity_poly.pdbx_strand_id
1 'polypeptide(L)'
;MGWQHAEDRMPEAEVSIRLAEHLSELPGFGGHVDVAIDGASISVHGSEVFDIAGYLNTFGWVAQAKEDASRNAWATTYRRGSATMRIHSRSGVGDVEAVVQGRRIIAECKKGPLIRKTGSPEYPLLTTAIGQALLFRAGENDILVAAVPDSPTFRRIATEWRERPRLKAAGIQIALVDRMGGVDGLALSIK
;
A
#
# COMPACT_ATOMS: atom_id res chain seq x y z
N MET A 1 -6.02 -13.60 -20.55
CA MET A 1 -4.78 -12.80 -20.60
C MET A 1 -4.38 -12.54 -19.16
N GLY A 2 -3.19 -12.97 -18.75
CA GLY A 2 -2.71 -12.75 -17.38
C GLY A 2 -2.18 -11.32 -17.22
N TRP A 3 -2.35 -10.77 -16.02
CA TRP A 3 -1.74 -9.49 -15.63
C TRP A 3 -0.20 -9.56 -15.79
N GLN A 4 0.39 -8.51 -16.37
CA GLN A 4 1.83 -8.38 -16.55
C GLN A 4 2.41 -7.37 -15.55
N HIS A 5 3.64 -7.61 -15.10
CA HIS A 5 4.33 -6.73 -14.17
C HIS A 5 5.76 -6.48 -14.59
N ALA A 6 6.27 -5.30 -14.22
CA ALA A 6 7.68 -5.02 -14.37
C ALA A 6 8.50 -5.88 -13.40
N GLU A 7 9.49 -6.62 -13.87
CA GLU A 7 10.32 -7.48 -13.02
C GLU A 7 11.22 -6.68 -12.07
N ASP A 8 11.62 -5.46 -12.48
CA ASP A 8 12.68 -4.70 -11.82
C ASP A 8 12.19 -3.65 -10.80
N ARG A 9 10.87 -3.44 -10.71
CA ARG A 9 10.24 -2.42 -9.87
C ARG A 9 8.81 -2.79 -9.53
N MET A 10 8.32 -2.25 -8.42
CA MET A 10 6.93 -2.34 -7.99
C MET A 10 6.27 -0.95 -8.07
N PRO A 11 5.20 -0.78 -8.87
CA PRO A 11 4.37 0.43 -8.88
C PRO A 11 3.74 0.71 -7.52
N GLU A 12 3.37 1.97 -7.27
CA GLU A 12 2.73 2.38 -6.01
C GLU A 12 1.38 1.69 -5.82
N ALA A 13 0.56 1.63 -6.87
CA ALA A 13 -0.69 0.88 -6.87
C ALA A 13 -0.50 -0.60 -6.49
N GLU A 14 0.59 -1.24 -6.93
CA GLU A 14 0.92 -2.61 -6.55
C GLU A 14 1.26 -2.71 -5.06
N VAL A 15 2.07 -1.78 -4.52
CA VAL A 15 2.39 -1.73 -3.07
C VAL A 15 1.11 -1.57 -2.24
N SER A 16 0.25 -0.61 -2.61
CA SER A 16 -0.98 -0.30 -1.88
C SER A 16 -1.95 -1.48 -1.88
N ILE A 17 -2.19 -2.08 -3.05
CA ILE A 17 -3.12 -3.21 -3.16
C ILE A 17 -2.58 -4.43 -2.41
N ARG A 18 -1.29 -4.75 -2.52
CA ARG A 18 -0.70 -5.89 -1.80
C ARG A 18 -0.73 -5.70 -0.28
N LEU A 19 -0.48 -4.48 0.20
CA LEU A 19 -0.65 -4.17 1.61
C LEU A 19 -2.11 -4.35 2.04
N ALA A 20 -3.07 -3.84 1.25
CA ALA A 20 -4.49 -4.00 1.53
C ALA A 20 -4.92 -5.47 1.56
N GLU A 21 -4.41 -6.31 0.64
CA GLU A 21 -4.62 -7.75 0.65
C GLU A 21 -4.06 -8.38 1.93
N HIS A 22 -2.82 -8.07 2.29
CA HIS A 22 -2.21 -8.58 3.52
C HIS A 22 -3.05 -8.24 4.75
N LEU A 23 -3.48 -6.97 4.89
CA LEU A 23 -4.33 -6.53 6.00
C LEU A 23 -5.68 -7.26 6.03
N SER A 24 -6.25 -7.58 4.87
CA SER A 24 -7.54 -8.28 4.79
C SER A 24 -7.50 -9.73 5.28
N GLU A 25 -6.30 -10.34 5.32
CA GLU A 25 -6.08 -11.71 5.78
C GLU A 25 -5.64 -11.77 7.25
N LEU A 26 -5.41 -10.62 7.92
CA LEU A 26 -5.00 -10.59 9.32
C LEU A 26 -6.17 -10.92 10.27
N PRO A 27 -5.92 -11.67 11.37
CA PRO A 27 -6.92 -11.88 12.40
C PRO A 27 -7.43 -10.56 12.99
N GLY A 28 -8.76 -10.42 13.04
CA GLY A 28 -9.42 -9.20 13.53
C GLY A 28 -9.55 -8.09 12.49
N PHE A 29 -9.34 -8.37 11.20
CA PHE A 29 -9.69 -7.46 10.11
C PHE A 29 -11.18 -7.06 10.19
N GLY A 30 -11.45 -5.77 10.06
CA GLY A 30 -12.79 -5.17 10.17
C GLY A 30 -13.71 -5.41 8.97
N GLY A 31 -13.27 -6.20 7.98
CA GLY A 31 -14.06 -6.57 6.80
C GLY A 31 -13.98 -5.58 5.62
N HIS A 32 -13.39 -4.40 5.83
CA HIS A 32 -13.24 -3.37 4.79
C HIS A 32 -11.84 -2.74 4.80
N VAL A 33 -11.30 -2.52 3.59
CA VAL A 33 -10.09 -1.76 3.34
C VAL A 33 -10.32 -0.76 2.20
N ASP A 34 -9.89 0.47 2.42
CA ASP A 34 -9.86 1.53 1.43
C ASP A 34 -8.48 1.64 0.82
N VAL A 35 -8.43 1.79 -0.51
CA VAL A 35 -7.20 1.98 -1.27
C VAL A 35 -7.35 3.22 -2.15
N ALA A 36 -6.61 4.27 -1.80
CA ALA A 36 -6.52 5.48 -2.61
C ALA A 36 -5.41 5.32 -3.66
N ILE A 37 -5.76 5.48 -4.93
CA ILE A 37 -4.82 5.41 -6.06
C ILE A 37 -5.03 6.64 -6.93
N ASP A 38 -3.98 7.42 -7.13
CA ASP A 38 -3.97 8.53 -8.07
C ASP A 38 -3.98 8.00 -9.52
N GLY A 39 -4.70 8.66 -10.42
CA GLY A 39 -4.72 8.33 -11.84
C GLY A 39 -3.33 8.36 -12.49
N ALA A 40 -2.43 9.20 -11.96
CA ALA A 40 -1.02 9.23 -12.37
C ALA A 40 -0.24 7.95 -12.02
N SER A 41 -0.70 7.18 -11.04
CA SER A 41 -0.12 5.89 -10.65
C SER A 41 -0.59 4.72 -11.53
N ILE A 42 -1.55 4.95 -12.44
CA ILE A 42 -2.16 3.93 -13.32
C ILE A 42 -1.74 4.12 -14.77
N SER A 43 -1.58 5.36 -15.23
CA SER A 43 -1.08 5.64 -16.58
C SER A 43 -0.10 6.81 -16.58
N VAL A 44 1.08 6.61 -17.16
CA VAL A 44 2.06 7.68 -17.38
C VAL A 44 2.28 7.79 -18.89
N HIS A 45 1.99 8.97 -19.46
CA HIS A 45 2.10 9.24 -20.90
C HIS A 45 1.37 8.22 -21.80
N GLY A 46 0.23 7.68 -21.33
CA GLY A 46 -0.58 6.72 -22.09
C GLY A 46 -0.17 5.25 -21.93
N SER A 47 0.92 4.95 -21.21
CA SER A 47 1.31 3.59 -20.87
C SER A 47 0.71 3.17 -19.54
N GLU A 48 -0.01 2.04 -19.52
CA GLU A 48 -0.52 1.43 -18.29
C GLU A 48 0.64 1.01 -17.39
N VAL A 49 0.67 1.56 -16.18
CA VAL A 49 1.70 1.31 -15.17
C VAL A 49 1.35 0.08 -14.34
N PHE A 50 0.05 -0.17 -14.13
CA PHE A 50 -0.45 -1.31 -13.37
C PHE A 50 -1.94 -1.58 -13.70
N ASP A 51 -2.24 -2.75 -14.28
CA ASP A 51 -3.62 -3.22 -14.52
C ASP A 51 -4.24 -3.74 -13.21
N ILE A 52 -4.93 -2.83 -12.50
CA ILE A 52 -5.59 -3.10 -11.23
C ILE A 52 -6.64 -4.21 -11.36
N ALA A 53 -7.48 -4.14 -12.39
CA ALA A 53 -8.62 -5.04 -12.54
C ALA A 53 -8.15 -6.46 -12.87
N GLY A 54 -7.20 -6.60 -13.79
CA GLY A 54 -6.59 -7.89 -14.12
C GLY A 54 -5.80 -8.48 -12.97
N TYR A 55 -5.04 -7.66 -12.22
CA TYR A 55 -4.37 -8.11 -11.00
C TYR A 55 -5.38 -8.68 -10.00
N LEU A 56 -6.37 -7.87 -9.60
CA LEU A 56 -7.35 -8.26 -8.57
C LEU A 56 -8.14 -9.51 -8.98
N ASN A 57 -8.57 -9.58 -10.23
CA ASN A 57 -9.23 -10.77 -10.76
C ASN A 57 -8.33 -12.02 -10.71
N THR A 58 -7.04 -11.87 -11.01
CA THR A 58 -6.05 -12.97 -10.90
C THR A 58 -5.93 -13.48 -9.47
N PHE A 59 -6.06 -12.61 -8.46
CA PHE A 59 -5.98 -12.96 -7.04
C PHE A 59 -7.35 -13.13 -6.36
N GLY A 60 -8.40 -13.44 -7.15
CA GLY A 60 -9.71 -13.87 -6.64
C GLY A 60 -10.60 -12.76 -6.10
N TRP A 61 -10.26 -11.49 -6.34
CA TRP A 61 -11.13 -10.36 -6.05
C TRP A 61 -12.10 -10.12 -7.20
N VAL A 62 -13.38 -10.04 -6.87
CA VAL A 62 -14.45 -9.83 -7.85
C VAL A 62 -14.98 -8.41 -7.72
N ALA A 63 -14.87 -7.64 -8.80
CA ALA A 63 -15.47 -6.31 -8.90
C ALA A 63 -16.98 -6.39 -8.64
N GLN A 64 -17.48 -5.59 -7.71
CA GLN A 64 -18.91 -5.39 -7.54
C GLN A 64 -19.39 -4.45 -8.67
N ALA A 65 -20.53 -4.78 -9.27
CA ALA A 65 -21.12 -3.98 -10.33
C ALA A 65 -21.34 -2.54 -9.84
N LYS A 66 -20.97 -1.56 -10.65
CA LYS A 66 -21.28 -0.16 -10.37
C LYS A 66 -22.72 0.12 -10.80
N GLU A 67 -23.48 0.83 -9.99
CA GLU A 67 -24.77 1.40 -10.42
C GLU A 67 -24.55 2.54 -11.43
N ASP A 68 -23.40 3.22 -11.39
CA ASP A 68 -23.07 4.31 -12.30
C ASP A 68 -21.75 4.08 -13.07
N ALA A 69 -21.78 4.44 -14.35
CA ALA A 69 -20.64 4.43 -15.27
C ALA A 69 -19.57 5.47 -14.86
N SER A 70 -18.85 5.21 -13.77
CA SER A 70 -17.66 5.98 -13.42
C SER A 70 -16.63 5.87 -14.55
N ARG A 71 -16.00 7.00 -14.91
CA ARG A 71 -14.98 7.10 -15.98
C ARG A 71 -13.79 6.15 -15.81
N ASN A 72 -13.59 5.61 -14.61
CA ASN A 72 -12.48 4.73 -14.25
C ASN A 72 -13.01 3.36 -13.82
N ALA A 73 -13.13 2.40 -14.74
CA ALA A 73 -13.68 1.07 -14.45
C ALA A 73 -13.03 0.39 -13.23
N TRP A 74 -11.71 0.58 -13.05
CA TRP A 74 -10.94 0.06 -11.93
C TRP A 74 -11.31 0.64 -10.54
N ALA A 75 -11.84 1.86 -10.48
CA ALA A 75 -12.22 2.53 -9.23
C ALA A 75 -13.60 2.06 -8.77
N THR A 76 -13.65 0.90 -8.13
CA THR A 76 -14.87 0.24 -7.63
C THR A 76 -14.59 -0.47 -6.31
N THR A 77 -15.64 -1.06 -5.74
CA THR A 77 -15.49 -2.03 -4.64
C THR A 77 -15.28 -3.42 -5.21
N TYR A 78 -14.27 -4.12 -4.70
CA TYR A 78 -13.99 -5.52 -4.98
C TYR A 78 -14.30 -6.35 -3.74
N ARG A 79 -14.65 -7.62 -3.94
CA ARG A 79 -14.95 -8.57 -2.86
C ARG A 79 -14.18 -9.87 -3.03
N ARG A 80 -13.63 -10.39 -1.92
CA ARG A 80 -13.03 -11.73 -1.82
C ARG A 80 -13.48 -12.36 -0.50
N GLY A 81 -14.28 -13.43 -0.57
CA GLY A 81 -14.93 -13.98 0.62
C GLY A 81 -15.82 -12.94 1.31
N SER A 82 -15.57 -12.70 2.61
CA SER A 82 -16.21 -11.66 3.42
C SER A 82 -15.48 -10.31 3.41
N ALA A 83 -14.29 -10.23 2.81
CA ALA A 83 -13.52 -9.00 2.74
C ALA A 83 -13.96 -8.12 1.57
N THR A 84 -13.96 -6.81 1.78
CA THR A 84 -14.22 -5.80 0.76
C THR A 84 -13.05 -4.84 0.65
N MET A 85 -12.71 -4.47 -0.59
CA MET A 85 -11.66 -3.50 -0.91
C MET A 85 -12.27 -2.42 -1.80
N ARG A 86 -12.28 -1.17 -1.36
CA ARG A 86 -12.76 -0.05 -2.19
C ARG A 86 -11.58 0.71 -2.76
N ILE A 87 -11.48 0.74 -4.08
CA ILE A 87 -10.45 1.48 -4.81
C ILE A 87 -11.03 2.80 -5.30
N HIS A 88 -10.38 3.91 -4.96
CA HIS A 88 -10.84 5.25 -5.29
C HIS A 88 -9.68 6.23 -5.50
N SER A 89 -9.95 7.44 -6.01
CA SER A 89 -8.93 8.46 -6.32
C SER A 89 -9.06 9.71 -5.43
N ARG A 90 -9.40 9.53 -4.15
CA ARG A 90 -9.61 10.67 -3.23
C ARG A 90 -8.25 11.12 -2.72
N SER A 91 -7.95 12.40 -2.85
CA SER A 91 -6.73 13.00 -2.29
C SER A 91 -6.85 13.30 -0.79
N GLY A 92 -5.71 13.37 -0.09
CA GLY A 92 -5.63 13.84 1.31
C GLY A 92 -6.05 12.79 2.35
N VAL A 93 -6.04 11.51 1.98
CA VAL A 93 -6.22 10.35 2.84
C VAL A 93 -5.02 9.41 2.68
N GLY A 94 -4.89 8.40 3.53
CA GLY A 94 -3.87 7.37 3.33
C GLY A 94 -4.09 6.62 2.01
N ASP A 95 -3.00 6.14 1.40
CA ASP A 95 -3.06 5.24 0.24
C ASP A 95 -3.74 3.92 0.58
N VAL A 96 -3.60 3.47 1.83
CA VAL A 96 -4.34 2.32 2.37
C VAL A 96 -4.88 2.66 3.76
N GLU A 97 -6.17 2.41 3.97
CA GLU A 97 -6.82 2.53 5.28
C GLU A 97 -7.66 1.29 5.60
N ALA A 98 -7.44 0.71 6.77
CA ALA A 98 -8.19 -0.46 7.24
C ALA A 98 -8.31 -0.46 8.76
N VAL A 99 -9.28 -1.21 9.29
CA VAL A 99 -9.32 -1.53 10.73
C VAL A 99 -8.87 -2.97 10.92
N VAL A 100 -7.89 -3.20 11.79
CA VAL A 100 -7.42 -4.53 12.19
C VAL A 100 -7.27 -4.56 13.70
N GLN A 101 -7.86 -5.57 14.35
CA GLN A 101 -7.89 -5.71 15.82
C GLN A 101 -8.42 -4.44 16.52
N GLY A 102 -9.43 -3.79 15.92
CA GLY A 102 -10.04 -2.58 16.46
C GLY A 102 -9.20 -1.30 16.30
N ARG A 103 -8.04 -1.36 15.65
CA ARG A 103 -7.17 -0.20 15.40
C ARG A 103 -7.20 0.18 13.93
N ARG A 104 -7.30 1.47 13.64
CA ARG A 104 -7.20 1.99 12.28
C ARG A 104 -5.73 2.06 11.87
N ILE A 105 -5.42 1.48 10.73
CA ILE A 105 -4.12 1.55 10.06
C ILE A 105 -4.26 2.56 8.92
N ILE A 106 -3.31 3.47 8.79
CA ILE A 106 -3.24 4.48 7.74
C ILE A 106 -1.84 4.42 7.15
N ALA A 107 -1.74 4.04 5.87
CA ALA A 107 -0.46 3.89 5.20
C ALA A 107 -0.28 4.93 4.08
N GLU A 108 0.93 5.49 4.00
CA GLU A 108 1.44 6.11 2.77
C GLU A 108 2.29 5.05 2.06
N CYS A 109 1.97 4.76 0.81
CA CYS A 109 2.68 3.81 -0.02
C CYS A 109 3.55 4.56 -1.03
N LYS A 110 4.73 4.02 -1.35
CA LYS A 110 5.56 4.54 -2.44
C LYS A 110 6.03 3.41 -3.33
N LYS A 111 6.03 3.65 -4.63
CA LYS A 111 6.71 2.78 -5.62
C LYS A 111 8.19 2.64 -5.30
N GLY A 112 8.84 1.67 -5.94
CA GLY A 112 10.30 1.58 -5.86
C GLY A 112 10.91 0.43 -6.65
N PRO A 113 12.25 0.43 -6.79
CA PRO A 113 12.96 -0.64 -7.47
C PRO A 113 13.03 -1.91 -6.61
N LEU A 114 12.97 -3.07 -7.27
CA LEU A 114 13.20 -4.39 -6.65
C LEU A 114 14.65 -4.86 -6.81
N ILE A 115 15.38 -4.27 -7.76
CA ILE A 115 16.80 -4.48 -7.97
C ILE A 115 17.59 -3.22 -7.61
N ARG A 116 18.89 -3.35 -7.37
CA ARG A 116 19.75 -2.19 -7.10
C ARG A 116 19.77 -1.25 -8.31
N LYS A 117 19.56 0.05 -8.07
CA LYS A 117 19.70 1.13 -9.07
C LYS A 117 20.78 2.12 -8.63
N THR A 118 21.44 2.75 -9.60
CA THR A 118 22.39 3.85 -9.34
C THR A 118 21.66 5.04 -8.72
N GLY A 119 22.30 5.74 -7.78
CA GLY A 119 21.75 6.94 -7.14
C GLY A 119 20.83 6.68 -5.94
N SER A 120 20.58 5.41 -5.58
CA SER A 120 19.80 4.99 -4.40
C SER A 120 18.43 5.70 -4.26
N PRO A 121 17.55 5.62 -5.29
CA PRO A 121 16.24 6.28 -5.26
C PRO A 121 15.35 5.86 -4.08
N GLU A 122 15.63 4.74 -3.43
CA GLU A 122 14.94 4.23 -2.25
C GLU A 122 14.97 5.21 -1.06
N TYR A 123 16.08 5.95 -0.86
CA TYR A 123 16.21 6.92 0.22
C TYR A 123 15.20 8.07 0.15
N PRO A 124 15.13 8.85 -0.95
CA PRO A 124 14.13 9.90 -1.07
C PRO A 124 12.70 9.35 -1.09
N LEU A 125 12.47 8.16 -1.66
CA LEU A 125 11.13 7.53 -1.65
C LEU A 125 10.66 7.23 -0.22
N LEU A 126 11.49 6.57 0.60
CA LEU A 126 11.13 6.24 1.98
C LEU A 126 11.05 7.49 2.86
N THR A 127 11.93 8.48 2.66
CA THR A 127 11.84 9.76 3.38
C THR A 127 10.51 10.46 3.10
N THR A 128 10.08 10.44 1.83
CA THR A 128 8.82 11.04 1.40
C THR A 128 7.64 10.31 2.01
N ALA A 129 7.62 8.97 1.97
CA ALA A 129 6.57 8.17 2.60
C ALA A 129 6.42 8.45 4.10
N ILE A 130 7.54 8.51 4.84
CA ILE A 130 7.54 8.83 6.28
C ILE A 130 7.04 10.26 6.52
N GLY A 131 7.53 11.23 5.74
CA GLY A 131 7.13 12.63 5.86
C GLY A 131 5.65 12.86 5.60
N GLN A 132 5.07 12.17 4.63
CA GLN A 132 3.64 12.25 4.32
C GLN A 132 2.79 11.50 5.36
N ALA A 133 3.24 10.31 5.81
CA ALA A 133 2.54 9.56 6.86
C ALA A 133 2.37 10.38 8.15
N LEU A 134 3.36 11.21 8.49
CA LEU A 134 3.31 12.12 9.64
C LEU A 134 2.18 13.17 9.54
N LEU A 135 1.72 13.50 8.33
CA LEU A 135 0.73 14.55 8.09
C LEU A 135 -0.71 14.05 8.07
N PHE A 136 -0.93 12.73 8.19
CA PHE A 136 -2.29 12.18 8.23
C PHE A 136 -3.04 12.61 9.48
N ARG A 137 -4.36 12.78 9.32
CA ARG A 137 -5.27 12.95 10.44
C ARG A 137 -5.46 11.60 11.13
N ALA A 138 -4.72 11.40 12.22
CA ALA A 138 -4.69 10.18 13.01
C ALA A 138 -5.00 10.46 14.49
N GLY A 139 -5.73 9.55 15.13
CA GLY A 139 -5.88 9.52 16.58
C GLY A 139 -4.70 8.83 17.27
N GLU A 140 -4.62 8.93 18.60
CA GLU A 140 -3.52 8.34 19.39
C GLU A 140 -3.39 6.82 19.25
N ASN A 141 -4.50 6.13 18.93
CA ASN A 141 -4.53 4.67 18.79
C ASN A 141 -4.31 4.19 17.35
N ASP A 142 -4.30 5.11 16.37
CA ASP A 142 -4.10 4.78 14.96
C ASP A 142 -2.66 4.34 14.72
N ILE A 143 -2.46 3.47 13.73
CA ILE A 143 -1.14 3.00 13.31
C ILE A 143 -0.78 3.70 12.01
N LEU A 144 0.27 4.52 12.05
CA LEU A 144 0.82 5.18 10.87
C LEU A 144 1.90 4.32 10.23
N VAL A 145 1.82 4.14 8.91
CA VAL A 145 2.73 3.26 8.17
C VAL A 145 3.30 3.98 6.95
N ALA A 146 4.62 3.89 6.77
CA ALA A 146 5.28 4.16 5.50
C ALA A 146 5.60 2.82 4.82
N ALA A 147 4.94 2.53 3.70
CA ALA A 147 5.04 1.25 3.00
C ALA A 147 5.80 1.39 1.67
N VAL A 148 6.78 0.51 1.48
CA VAL A 148 7.64 0.48 0.28
C VAL A 148 7.89 -0.97 -0.16
N PRO A 149 8.37 -1.20 -1.40
CA PRO A 149 8.67 -2.56 -1.85
C PRO A 149 9.75 -3.22 -1.01
N ASP A 150 9.64 -4.53 -0.83
CA ASP A 150 10.65 -5.33 -0.18
C ASP A 150 11.82 -5.62 -1.13
N SER A 151 12.83 -4.76 -1.12
CA SER A 151 14.06 -4.90 -1.91
C SER A 151 15.30 -4.87 -1.02
N PRO A 152 16.47 -5.41 -1.48
CA PRO A 152 17.69 -5.42 -0.67
C PRO A 152 18.09 -4.05 -0.12
N THR A 153 17.91 -2.99 -0.92
CA THR A 153 18.20 -1.61 -0.49
C THR A 153 17.19 -1.12 0.54
N PHE A 154 15.88 -1.27 0.31
CA PHE A 154 14.86 -0.87 1.26
C PHE A 154 14.98 -1.62 2.59
N ARG A 155 15.25 -2.95 2.57
CA ARG A 155 15.53 -3.74 3.77
C ARG A 155 16.63 -3.12 4.62
N ARG A 156 17.78 -2.81 4.00
CA ARG A 156 18.91 -2.20 4.71
C ARG A 156 18.53 -0.85 5.34
N ILE A 157 17.85 0.02 4.59
CA ILE A 157 17.42 1.34 5.08
C ILE A 157 16.39 1.19 6.20
N ALA A 158 15.38 0.33 6.02
CA ALA A 158 14.32 0.08 6.99
C ALA A 158 14.88 -0.48 8.31
N THR A 159 15.77 -1.48 8.25
CA THR A 159 16.43 -2.03 9.45
C THR A 159 17.16 -0.94 10.23
N GLU A 160 17.94 -0.10 9.55
CA GLU A 160 18.65 1.00 10.21
C GLU A 160 17.67 2.05 10.78
N TRP A 161 16.64 2.41 10.02
CA TRP A 161 15.76 3.54 10.35
C TRP A 161 14.75 3.21 11.44
N ARG A 162 14.25 1.97 11.48
CA ARG A 162 13.37 1.48 12.56
C ARG A 162 14.04 1.62 13.93
N GLU A 163 15.37 1.58 14.00
CA GLU A 163 16.11 1.75 15.25
C GLU A 163 16.35 3.22 15.64
N ARG A 164 16.07 4.19 14.75
CA ARG A 164 16.33 5.61 15.03
C ARG A 164 15.36 6.16 16.09
N PRO A 165 15.87 6.79 17.17
CA PRO A 165 15.03 7.26 18.28
C PRO A 165 13.90 8.20 17.86
N ARG A 166 14.16 9.12 16.93
CA ARG A 166 13.14 10.07 16.45
C ARG A 166 12.05 9.41 15.63
N LEU A 167 12.37 8.35 14.87
CA LEU A 167 11.35 7.62 14.12
C LEU A 167 10.47 6.80 15.07
N LYS A 168 11.08 6.13 16.06
CA LYS A 168 10.35 5.44 17.12
C LYS A 168 9.42 6.38 17.88
N ALA A 169 9.91 7.56 18.24
CA ALA A 169 9.11 8.58 18.94
C ALA A 169 7.96 9.14 18.08
N ALA A 170 8.11 9.17 16.75
CA ALA A 170 7.04 9.57 15.85
C ALA A 170 5.93 8.50 15.70
N GLY A 171 6.17 7.26 16.17
CA GLY A 171 5.19 6.18 16.10
C GLY A 171 4.91 5.64 14.69
N ILE A 172 5.69 6.05 13.68
CA ILE A 172 5.53 5.63 12.29
C ILE A 172 6.27 4.31 12.08
N GLN A 173 5.56 3.31 11.59
CA GLN A 173 6.13 2.01 11.22
C GLN A 173 6.61 2.04 9.76
N ILE A 174 7.70 1.33 9.48
CA ILE A 174 8.16 1.13 8.09
C ILE A 174 7.79 -0.28 7.69
N ALA A 175 6.90 -0.42 6.70
CA ALA A 175 6.47 -1.70 6.14
C ALA A 175 7.19 -2.00 4.82
N LEU A 176 7.73 -3.21 4.68
CA LEU A 176 8.28 -3.73 3.43
C LEU A 176 7.28 -4.71 2.82
N VAL A 177 6.82 -4.44 1.60
CA VAL A 177 5.78 -5.21 0.91
C VAL A 177 6.40 -6.01 -0.22
N ASP A 178 6.26 -7.34 -0.17
CA ASP A 178 6.76 -8.22 -1.23
C ASP A 178 5.66 -8.65 -2.22
N ARG A 179 6.07 -9.29 -3.32
CA ARG A 179 5.14 -9.79 -4.36
C ARG A 179 4.45 -11.11 -4.04
N MET A 180 4.88 -11.77 -2.98
CA MET A 180 4.33 -13.04 -2.52
C MET A 180 3.25 -12.85 -1.45
N GLY A 181 2.93 -11.59 -1.09
CA GLY A 181 1.92 -11.25 -0.09
C GLY A 181 2.48 -11.07 1.33
N GLY A 182 3.79 -11.14 1.50
CA GLY A 182 4.48 -10.87 2.75
C GLY A 182 4.59 -9.37 3.03
N VAL A 183 4.43 -9.01 4.30
CA VAL A 183 4.67 -7.67 4.81
C VAL A 183 5.55 -7.77 6.07
N ASP A 184 6.70 -7.11 6.04
CA ASP A 184 7.64 -7.03 7.18
C ASP A 184 7.62 -5.65 7.83
N GLY A 185 7.73 -5.60 9.16
CA GLY A 185 7.80 -4.36 9.95
C GLY A 185 6.47 -3.71 10.30
N LEU A 186 5.35 -4.41 10.07
CA LEU A 186 4.04 -4.03 10.57
C LEU A 186 3.73 -4.77 11.88
N ALA A 187 3.54 -4.03 12.97
CA ALA A 187 3.15 -4.52 14.28
C ALA A 187 1.78 -3.95 14.68
N LEU A 188 0.83 -4.84 14.99
CA LEU A 188 -0.53 -4.46 15.40
C LEU A 188 -0.65 -4.15 16.90
N SER A 189 0.31 -4.62 17.70
CA SER A 189 0.40 -4.38 19.14
C SER A 189 1.34 -3.23 19.48
N ILE A 190 1.00 -2.42 20.48
CA ILE A 190 1.93 -1.49 21.12
C ILE A 190 2.81 -2.30 22.09
N LYS A 191 4.12 -2.08 22.07
CA LYS A 191 5.02 -2.55 23.14
C LYS A 191 5.01 -1.56 24.30
#